data_AF-A0AAV9X630-F1
#
_entry.id   AF-A0AAV9X630-F1
#
_cell.length_a   1.000
_cell.length_b   1.000
_cell.length_c   1.000
_cell.angle_alpha   90.00
_cell.angle_beta   90.00
_cell.angle_gamma   90.00
#
_symmetry.space_group_name_H-M   'P 1'
#
loop_
_entity.id
_entity.type
_entity.pdbx_description
1 polymer ?
#
loop_
_entity_poly.entity_id
_entity_poly.type
_entity_poly.pdbx_seq_one_letter_code
_entity_poly.pdbx_strand_id
1 'polypeptide(L)'
;MDDIKPFTVDIPKEKLDLLKKKLDLTSFPDEILPEPNDWSQGPPLSTMRRLIEHWRDGYDWKTEESKLNRFPQFITPIDIDDFGCLNVHFLHINKGVKDALPLVMIHGWPGTFYEFTKILPLLMEHKDGDPVFEVIVPSLIGYGFSDSAKKPGFTCVKQAEMCHKLMLKLGFDQYAAQGGDWGMVIAHIMGNVYYPNHLKAMHINNSDVYESPSLLQNPLYWFQNQFRGPYTSAEKAGIERTQKFLQEGFGYNLMHKHRPQTIGYSIHDSPSGLLAWILDKLHDWTDE
;
A
#
# COMPACT_ATOMS: atom_id res chain seq x y z
N MET A 1 23.92 -5.20 13.20
CA MET A 1 23.77 -5.16 11.72
C MET A 1 23.96 -6.54 11.09
N ASP A 2 24.60 -7.50 11.77
CA ASP A 2 24.86 -8.87 11.25
C ASP A 2 23.61 -9.69 10.87
N ASP A 3 22.41 -9.25 11.26
CA ASP A 3 21.13 -9.91 10.96
C ASP A 3 20.29 -9.24 9.86
N ILE A 4 20.77 -8.11 9.30
CA ILE A 4 20.20 -7.52 8.08
C ILE A 4 20.82 -8.24 6.88
N LYS A 5 20.02 -9.02 6.16
CA LYS A 5 20.49 -9.87 5.07
C LYS A 5 20.02 -9.33 3.73
N PRO A 6 20.87 -9.31 2.68
CA PRO A 6 20.41 -9.06 1.32
C PRO A 6 19.28 -10.03 0.94
N PHE A 7 18.30 -9.52 0.21
CA PHE A 7 17.16 -10.27 -0.29
C PHE A 7 17.10 -10.18 -1.81
N THR A 8 16.77 -11.29 -2.45
CA THR A 8 16.57 -11.37 -3.90
C THR A 8 15.28 -12.11 -4.14
N VAL A 9 14.41 -11.53 -4.96
CA VAL A 9 13.17 -12.18 -5.38
C VAL A 9 13.53 -13.30 -6.33
N ASP A 10 13.23 -14.53 -5.94
CA ASP A 10 13.37 -15.70 -6.79
C ASP A 10 12.15 -16.60 -6.62
N ILE A 11 11.16 -16.41 -7.49
CA ILE A 11 9.95 -17.22 -7.50
C ILE A 11 10.22 -18.53 -8.25
N PRO A 12 10.02 -19.70 -7.60
CA PRO A 12 10.22 -20.99 -8.23
C PRO A 12 9.33 -21.18 -9.45
N LYS A 13 9.87 -21.82 -10.48
CA LYS A 13 9.16 -22.07 -11.74
C LYS A 13 7.84 -22.82 -11.50
N GLU A 14 7.81 -23.74 -10.54
CA GLU A 14 6.64 -24.56 -10.23
C GLU A 14 5.45 -23.70 -9.77
N LYS A 15 5.69 -22.56 -9.10
CA LYS A 15 4.64 -21.61 -8.73
C LYS A 15 4.08 -20.87 -9.94
N LEU A 16 4.93 -20.51 -10.90
CA LEU A 16 4.52 -19.87 -12.14
C LEU A 16 3.75 -20.84 -13.05
N ASP A 17 4.20 -22.08 -13.14
CA ASP A 17 3.51 -23.14 -13.87
C ASP A 17 2.14 -23.45 -13.26
N LEU A 18 2.03 -23.45 -11.92
CA LEU A 18 0.75 -23.61 -11.22
C LEU A 18 -0.18 -22.41 -11.48
N LEU A 19 0.33 -21.18 -11.42
CA LEU A 19 -0.43 -19.97 -11.75
C LEU A 19 -1.01 -20.08 -13.16
N LYS A 20 -0.18 -20.45 -14.15
CA LYS A 20 -0.63 -20.62 -15.54
C LYS A 20 -1.77 -21.63 -15.67
N LYS A 21 -1.64 -22.81 -15.02
CA LYS A 21 -2.70 -23.83 -14.98
C LYS A 21 -4.00 -23.31 -14.36
N LYS A 22 -3.91 -22.52 -13.29
CA LYS A 22 -5.10 -21.93 -12.65
C LYS A 22 -5.77 -20.90 -13.54
N LEU A 23 -5.00 -20.09 -14.27
CA LEU A 23 -5.55 -19.15 -15.25
C LEU A 23 -6.24 -19.88 -16.41
N ASP A 24 -5.64 -20.96 -16.92
CA ASP A 24 -6.22 -21.83 -17.95
C ASP A 24 -7.58 -22.42 -17.57
N LEU A 25 -7.75 -22.78 -16.30
CA LEU A 25 -8.96 -23.36 -15.76
C LEU A 25 -9.98 -22.33 -15.26
N THR A 26 -9.79 -21.04 -15.57
CA THR A 26 -10.71 -20.00 -15.12
C THR A 26 -12.12 -20.25 -15.68
N SER A 27 -13.08 -20.41 -14.78
CA SER A 27 -14.50 -20.39 -15.11
C SER A 27 -15.03 -18.98 -14.90
N PHE A 28 -15.55 -18.37 -15.97
CA PHE A 28 -16.09 -17.02 -15.93
C PHE A 28 -17.57 -17.02 -15.49
N PRO A 29 -18.01 -16.02 -14.71
CA PRO A 29 -19.43 -15.83 -14.42
C PRO A 29 -20.17 -15.28 -15.65
N ASP A 30 -21.50 -15.40 -15.63
CA ASP A 30 -22.37 -14.66 -16.55
C ASP A 30 -22.38 -13.16 -16.21
N GLU A 31 -22.56 -12.32 -17.23
CA GLU A 31 -22.60 -10.86 -17.09
C GLU A 31 -24.02 -10.35 -17.37
N ILE A 32 -24.60 -9.60 -16.41
CA ILE A 32 -25.99 -9.13 -16.49
C ILE A 32 -26.10 -7.86 -17.35
N LEU A 33 -25.09 -6.98 -17.31
CA LEU A 33 -25.03 -5.74 -18.07
C LEU A 33 -24.02 -5.89 -19.21
N PRO A 34 -24.46 -6.11 -20.46
CA PRO A 34 -23.56 -6.47 -21.55
C PRO A 34 -22.87 -5.27 -22.23
N GLU A 35 -23.09 -4.05 -21.72
CA GLU A 35 -22.54 -2.84 -22.32
C GLU A 35 -21.01 -2.83 -22.19
N PRO A 36 -20.26 -2.73 -23.30
CA PRO A 36 -18.81 -2.66 -23.24
C PRO A 36 -18.35 -1.47 -22.39
N ASN A 37 -17.50 -1.73 -21.41
CA ASN A 37 -16.94 -0.75 -20.47
C ASN A 37 -17.90 -0.23 -19.39
N ASP A 38 -18.99 -0.92 -19.08
CA ASP A 38 -19.78 -0.62 -17.88
C ASP A 38 -19.10 -1.17 -16.62
N TRP A 39 -18.50 -0.29 -15.81
CA TRP A 39 -17.85 -0.64 -14.53
C TRP A 39 -18.76 -0.45 -13.31
N SER A 40 -20.05 -0.16 -13.51
CA SER A 40 -20.99 0.12 -12.40
C SER A 40 -21.15 -1.05 -11.42
N GLN A 41 -20.77 -2.28 -11.80
CA GLN A 41 -20.77 -3.48 -10.97
C GLN A 41 -19.38 -4.13 -10.85
N GLY A 42 -18.32 -3.37 -11.15
CA GLY A 42 -16.93 -3.83 -11.16
C GLY A 42 -16.41 -4.20 -12.55
N PRO A 43 -15.30 -4.96 -12.65
CA PRO A 43 -14.62 -5.21 -13.91
C PRO A 43 -15.49 -5.94 -14.95
N PRO A 44 -15.65 -5.38 -16.17
CA PRO A 44 -16.37 -6.06 -17.25
C PRO A 44 -15.74 -7.40 -17.62
N LEU A 45 -16.57 -8.37 -18.00
CA LEU A 45 -16.17 -9.72 -18.40
C LEU A 45 -15.20 -9.68 -19.59
N SER A 46 -15.43 -8.78 -20.54
CA SER A 46 -14.54 -8.57 -21.70
C SER A 46 -13.13 -8.14 -21.26
N THR A 47 -13.02 -7.22 -20.30
CA THR A 47 -11.75 -6.80 -19.69
C THR A 47 -11.08 -7.96 -18.96
N MET A 48 -11.83 -8.71 -18.16
CA MET A 48 -11.30 -9.87 -17.43
C MET A 48 -10.75 -10.94 -18.38
N ARG A 49 -11.46 -11.27 -19.45
CA ARG A 49 -10.99 -12.23 -20.47
C ARG A 49 -9.67 -11.76 -21.09
N ARG A 50 -9.62 -10.50 -21.55
CA ARG A 50 -8.42 -9.91 -22.17
C ARG A 50 -7.21 -9.93 -21.23
N LEU A 51 -7.40 -9.53 -19.97
CA LEU A 51 -6.31 -9.46 -18.99
C LEU A 51 -5.84 -10.86 -18.56
N ILE A 52 -6.75 -11.82 -18.38
CA ILE A 52 -6.38 -13.20 -18.04
C ILE A 52 -5.64 -13.86 -19.20
N GLU A 53 -6.08 -13.66 -20.44
CA GLU A 53 -5.37 -14.14 -21.64
C GLU A 53 -3.95 -13.55 -21.71
N HIS A 54 -3.82 -12.23 -21.54
CA HIS A 54 -2.52 -11.58 -21.50
C HIS A 54 -1.65 -12.09 -20.35
N TRP A 55 -2.22 -12.26 -19.15
CA TRP A 55 -1.47 -12.75 -17.99
C TRP A 55 -0.95 -14.17 -18.20
N ARG A 56 -1.77 -15.03 -18.82
CA ARG A 56 -1.41 -16.42 -19.09
C ARG A 56 -0.35 -16.59 -20.16
N ASP A 57 -0.47 -15.82 -21.26
CA ASP A 57 0.27 -16.09 -22.49
C ASP A 57 1.28 -15.00 -22.88
N GLY A 58 1.13 -13.78 -22.36
CA GLY A 58 1.96 -12.63 -22.72
C GLY A 58 2.76 -12.01 -21.57
N TYR A 59 2.34 -12.19 -20.32
CA TYR A 59 3.01 -11.59 -19.15
C TYR A 59 4.20 -12.45 -18.70
N ASP A 60 5.39 -11.84 -18.73
CA ASP A 60 6.63 -12.48 -18.30
C ASP A 60 7.05 -12.03 -16.90
N TRP A 61 6.73 -12.85 -15.90
CA TRP A 61 7.15 -12.62 -14.52
C TRP A 61 8.66 -12.51 -14.35
N LYS A 62 9.47 -13.29 -15.08
CA LYS A 62 10.94 -13.29 -14.90
C LYS A 62 11.56 -11.97 -15.37
N THR A 63 10.94 -11.31 -16.34
CA THR A 63 11.31 -9.94 -16.71
C THR A 63 11.00 -8.93 -15.58
N GLU A 64 9.81 -8.99 -14.96
CA GLU A 64 9.46 -8.09 -13.84
C GLU A 64 10.27 -8.39 -12.56
N GLU A 65 10.51 -9.66 -12.25
CA GLU A 65 11.40 -10.10 -11.17
C GLU A 65 12.82 -9.55 -11.34
N SER A 66 13.34 -9.57 -12.57
CA SER A 66 14.65 -9.00 -12.89
C SER A 66 14.68 -7.48 -12.72
N LYS A 67 13.57 -6.77 -12.97
CA LYS A 67 13.48 -5.32 -12.71
C LYS A 67 13.45 -5.04 -11.21
N LEU A 68 12.68 -5.81 -10.45
CA LEU A 68 12.59 -5.71 -8.98
C LEU A 68 13.95 -5.88 -8.32
N ASN A 69 14.71 -6.90 -8.75
CA ASN A 69 16.03 -7.19 -8.22
C ASN A 69 17.12 -6.17 -8.57
N ARG A 70 16.79 -5.09 -9.30
CA ARG A 70 17.72 -3.95 -9.50
C ARG A 70 17.77 -3.03 -8.28
N PHE A 71 16.73 -3.05 -7.44
CA PHE A 71 16.72 -2.28 -6.19
C PHE A 71 17.43 -3.08 -5.10
N PRO A 72 18.27 -2.45 -4.25
CA PRO A 72 18.79 -3.11 -3.06
C PRO A 72 17.65 -3.47 -2.10
N GLN A 73 17.42 -4.78 -1.92
CA GLN A 73 16.39 -5.31 -1.04
C GLN A 73 17.05 -6.09 0.09
N PHE A 74 16.42 -6.06 1.25
CA PHE A 74 16.92 -6.67 2.46
C PHE A 74 15.78 -7.31 3.24
N ILE A 75 16.13 -8.26 4.09
CA ILE A 75 15.23 -8.85 5.06
C ILE A 75 15.93 -8.90 6.43
N THR A 76 15.20 -8.55 7.47
CA THR A 76 15.72 -8.57 8.84
C THR A 76 14.65 -8.99 9.84
N PRO A 77 15.00 -9.75 10.89
CA PRO A 77 14.11 -9.94 12.04
C PRO A 77 13.89 -8.63 12.79
N ILE A 78 12.63 -8.34 13.14
CA ILE A 78 12.22 -7.26 14.04
C ILE A 78 11.37 -7.87 15.16
N ASP A 79 11.74 -7.62 16.41
CA ASP A 79 10.97 -8.05 17.58
C ASP A 79 9.83 -7.05 17.84
N ILE A 80 8.58 -7.52 17.74
CA ILE A 80 7.37 -6.70 17.86
C ILE A 80 6.65 -7.11 19.14
N ASP A 81 6.34 -6.13 19.97
CA ASP A 81 5.79 -6.34 21.30
C ASP A 81 4.49 -7.15 21.19
N ASP A 82 4.38 -8.20 22.01
CA ASP A 82 3.31 -9.21 22.00
C ASP A 82 3.26 -10.12 20.77
N PHE A 83 3.97 -9.84 19.67
CA PHE A 83 3.93 -10.65 18.44
C PHE A 83 5.23 -11.41 18.18
N GLY A 84 6.26 -11.15 18.98
CA GLY A 84 7.57 -11.77 18.87
C GLY A 84 8.31 -11.30 17.61
N CYS A 85 9.29 -12.11 17.21
CA CYS A 85 10.15 -11.77 16.10
C CYS A 85 9.53 -12.13 14.75
N LEU A 86 9.38 -11.15 13.86
CA LEU A 86 8.89 -11.31 12.49
C LEU A 86 9.92 -10.77 11.50
N ASN A 87 10.11 -11.46 10.38
CA ASN A 87 10.99 -10.99 9.32
C ASN A 87 10.31 -9.89 8.51
N VAL A 88 11.00 -8.76 8.35
CA VAL A 88 10.54 -7.61 7.58
C VAL A 88 11.41 -7.48 6.34
N HIS A 89 10.78 -7.55 5.18
CA HIS A 89 11.37 -7.21 3.89
C HIS A 89 11.31 -5.69 3.68
N PHE A 90 12.35 -5.10 3.10
CA PHE A 90 12.39 -3.69 2.77
C PHE A 90 13.36 -3.39 1.62
N LEU A 91 13.09 -2.32 0.87
CA LEU A 91 14.09 -1.68 0.01
C LEU A 91 14.89 -0.67 0.83
N HIS A 92 16.19 -0.56 0.55
CA HIS A 92 17.06 0.44 1.17
C HIS A 92 17.92 1.11 0.11
N ILE A 93 17.56 2.35 -0.22
CA ILE A 93 18.22 3.12 -1.28
C ILE A 93 19.07 4.21 -0.63
N ASN A 94 20.39 3.99 -0.64
CA ASN A 94 21.37 4.90 -0.08
C ASN A 94 22.44 5.25 -1.14
N LYS A 95 22.67 6.54 -1.38
CA LYS A 95 23.71 7.05 -2.30
C LYS A 95 25.05 7.39 -1.64
N GLY A 96 25.19 7.14 -0.33
CA GLY A 96 26.39 7.47 0.46
C GLY A 96 26.58 8.98 0.66
N VAL A 97 25.54 9.79 0.46
CA VAL A 97 25.60 11.24 0.65
C VAL A 97 25.55 11.53 2.15
N LYS A 98 26.54 12.30 2.61
CA LYS A 98 26.59 12.77 4.00
C LYS A 98 25.40 13.71 4.26
N ASP A 99 24.74 13.53 5.40
CA ASP A 99 23.58 14.33 5.84
C ASP A 99 22.29 14.12 5.03
N ALA A 100 22.18 13.00 4.28
CA ALA A 100 20.91 12.60 3.68
C ALA A 100 19.84 12.39 4.77
N LEU A 101 18.63 12.90 4.53
CA LEU A 101 17.49 12.75 5.43
C LEU A 101 16.92 11.33 5.29
N PRO A 102 16.92 10.50 6.35
CA PRO A 102 16.29 9.19 6.26
C PRO A 102 14.78 9.35 6.09
N LEU A 103 14.21 8.65 5.11
CA LEU A 103 12.80 8.71 4.75
C LEU A 103 12.22 7.31 4.67
N VAL A 104 11.26 7.01 5.54
CA VAL A 104 10.46 5.78 5.44
C VAL A 104 9.22 6.03 4.57
N MET A 105 9.05 5.26 3.49
CA MET A 105 7.89 5.34 2.59
C MET A 105 6.99 4.12 2.80
N ILE A 106 5.76 4.34 3.23
CA ILE A 106 4.86 3.30 3.74
C ILE A 106 3.70 3.14 2.76
N HIS A 107 3.57 1.94 2.18
CA HIS A 107 2.50 1.61 1.24
C HIS A 107 1.17 1.30 1.95
N GLY A 108 0.13 1.11 1.15
CA GLY A 108 -1.18 0.65 1.61
C GLY A 108 -1.68 -0.64 0.95
N TRP A 109 -2.99 -0.73 0.74
CA TRP A 109 -3.69 -1.80 0.04
C TRP A 109 -4.50 -1.21 -1.13
N PRO A 110 -4.60 -1.89 -2.30
CA PRO A 110 -3.99 -3.18 -2.66
C PRO A 110 -2.51 -3.05 -3.08
N GLY A 111 -1.87 -1.92 -2.76
CA GLY A 111 -0.47 -1.65 -3.01
C GLY A 111 0.50 -2.55 -2.24
N THR A 112 1.78 -2.40 -2.58
CA THR A 112 2.93 -3.01 -1.90
C THR A 112 4.12 -2.07 -2.06
N PHE A 113 5.29 -2.42 -1.51
CA PHE A 113 6.55 -1.72 -1.79
C PHE A 113 6.82 -1.45 -3.29
N TYR A 114 6.24 -2.26 -4.18
CA TYR A 114 6.32 -2.11 -5.64
C TYR A 114 5.87 -0.74 -6.13
N GLU A 115 4.89 -0.10 -5.48
CA GLU A 115 4.34 1.18 -5.92
C GLU A 115 5.38 2.31 -5.96
N PHE A 116 6.40 2.21 -5.09
CA PHE A 116 7.46 3.21 -5.01
C PHE A 116 8.57 3.00 -6.04
N THR A 117 8.64 1.85 -6.71
CA THR A 117 9.76 1.52 -7.62
C THR A 117 9.93 2.53 -8.76
N LYS A 118 8.86 3.20 -9.18
CA LYS A 118 8.91 4.25 -10.21
C LYS A 118 9.41 5.60 -9.69
N ILE A 119 9.14 5.94 -8.42
CA ILE A 119 9.56 7.22 -7.83
C ILE A 119 10.97 7.15 -7.24
N LEU A 120 11.41 5.96 -6.82
CA LEU A 120 12.74 5.77 -6.22
C LEU A 120 13.87 6.34 -7.10
N PRO A 121 13.97 6.06 -8.42
CA PRO A 121 15.01 6.65 -9.26
C PRO A 121 14.99 8.19 -9.23
N LEU A 122 13.82 8.81 -9.21
CA LEU A 122 13.65 10.27 -9.18
C LEU A 122 14.05 10.88 -7.84
N LEU A 123 13.72 10.23 -6.72
CA LEU A 123 14.17 10.65 -5.39
C LEU A 123 15.68 10.47 -5.21
N MET A 124 16.27 9.58 -6.01
CA MET A 124 17.71 9.42 -6.04
C MET A 124 18.39 10.44 -6.95
N GLU A 125 17.74 10.97 -8.00
CA GLU A 125 18.30 12.05 -8.81
C GLU A 125 18.52 13.30 -7.94
N HIS A 126 19.73 13.86 -8.00
CA HIS A 126 20.10 15.02 -7.19
C HIS A 126 20.62 16.12 -8.11
N LYS A 127 20.09 17.33 -7.96
CA LYS A 127 20.69 18.57 -8.46
C LYS A 127 21.26 19.34 -7.27
N ASP A 128 22.31 20.11 -7.51
CA ASP A 128 22.96 20.92 -6.47
C ASP A 128 21.93 21.79 -5.73
N GLY A 129 21.81 21.57 -4.41
CA GLY A 129 20.89 22.30 -3.52
C GLY A 129 19.59 21.56 -3.17
N ASP A 130 19.28 20.43 -3.81
CA ASP A 130 18.09 19.64 -3.47
C ASP A 130 18.28 18.85 -2.15
N PRO A 131 17.21 18.62 -1.36
CA PRO A 131 17.29 17.69 -0.25
C PRO A 131 17.59 16.27 -0.77
N VAL A 132 18.56 15.60 -0.15
CA VAL A 132 18.89 14.21 -0.46
C VAL A 132 18.25 13.30 0.58
N PHE A 133 17.60 12.24 0.12
CA PHE A 133 16.98 11.25 0.99
C PHE A 133 17.75 9.93 0.98
N GLU A 134 17.83 9.30 2.14
CA GLU A 134 18.12 7.87 2.27
C GLU A 134 16.79 7.16 2.45
N VAL A 135 16.37 6.37 1.45
CA VAL A 135 14.98 5.92 1.34
C VAL A 135 14.83 4.48 1.79
N ILE A 136 13.87 4.24 2.69
CA ILE A 136 13.54 2.93 3.23
C ILE A 136 12.09 2.63 2.88
N VAL A 137 11.85 1.51 2.22
CA VAL A 137 10.51 1.10 1.79
C VAL A 137 10.19 -0.28 2.37
N PRO A 138 9.60 -0.34 3.57
CA PRO A 138 9.21 -1.62 4.17
C PRO A 138 8.03 -2.23 3.43
N SER A 139 8.03 -3.55 3.30
CA SER A 139 6.80 -4.31 3.14
C SER A 139 6.13 -4.47 4.50
N LEU A 140 4.89 -4.02 4.62
CA LEU A 140 4.12 -4.16 5.86
C LEU A 140 4.01 -5.63 6.29
N ILE A 141 3.85 -5.90 7.59
CA ILE A 141 3.61 -7.27 8.07
C ILE A 141 2.33 -7.81 7.43
N GLY A 142 2.41 -8.99 6.81
CA GLY A 142 1.36 -9.59 6.00
C GLY A 142 1.35 -9.20 4.52
N TYR A 143 2.31 -8.39 4.06
CA TYR A 143 2.42 -7.93 2.68
C TYR A 143 3.75 -8.30 2.03
N GLY A 144 3.74 -8.49 0.71
CA GLY A 144 4.93 -8.74 -0.09
C GLY A 144 5.74 -9.93 0.43
N PHE A 145 7.00 -9.67 0.80
CA PHE A 145 7.93 -10.69 1.31
C PHE A 145 8.15 -10.63 2.83
N SER A 146 7.41 -9.78 3.55
CA SER A 146 7.42 -9.76 5.02
C SER A 146 6.58 -10.92 5.58
N ASP A 147 6.96 -11.40 6.77
CA ASP A 147 6.17 -12.39 7.49
C ASP A 147 4.75 -11.88 7.78
N SER A 148 3.83 -12.81 8.02
CA SER A 148 2.47 -12.51 8.48
C SER A 148 2.32 -12.79 9.98
N ALA A 149 1.55 -11.96 10.67
CA ALA A 149 1.17 -12.19 12.06
C ALA A 149 0.47 -13.55 12.23
N LYS A 150 0.80 -14.27 13.31
CA LYS A 150 0.27 -15.61 13.60
C LYS A 150 -0.90 -15.64 14.58
N LYS A 151 -1.31 -14.47 15.08
CA LYS A 151 -2.45 -14.30 15.98
C LYS A 151 -3.19 -12.98 15.69
N PRO A 152 -4.45 -12.84 16.12
CA PRO A 152 -5.22 -11.61 15.93
C PRO A 152 -4.60 -10.40 16.65
N GLY A 153 -5.04 -9.20 16.27
CA GLY A 153 -4.68 -7.94 16.94
C GLY A 153 -3.47 -7.20 16.36
N PHE A 154 -2.95 -7.63 15.20
CA PHE A 154 -1.89 -6.89 14.51
C PHE A 154 -2.48 -5.66 13.79
N THR A 155 -2.59 -4.54 14.50
CA THR A 155 -3.22 -3.30 14.00
C THR A 155 -2.21 -2.34 13.37
N CYS A 156 -2.68 -1.19 12.85
CA CYS A 156 -1.78 -0.12 12.40
C CYS A 156 -0.81 0.38 13.48
N VAL A 157 -1.16 0.22 14.77
CA VAL A 157 -0.23 0.52 15.88
C VAL A 157 0.98 -0.41 15.86
N LYS A 158 0.76 -1.70 15.61
CA LYS A 158 1.84 -2.68 15.49
C LYS A 158 2.63 -2.54 14.19
N GLN A 159 2.00 -2.08 13.11
CA GLN A 159 2.73 -1.68 11.90
C GLN A 159 3.62 -0.45 12.15
N ALA A 160 3.14 0.56 12.87
CA ALA A 160 3.92 1.74 13.26
C ALA A 160 5.12 1.37 14.14
N GLU A 161 4.90 0.48 15.11
CA GLU A 161 5.96 -0.09 15.95
C GLU A 161 7.03 -0.80 15.11
N MET A 162 6.60 -1.64 14.15
CA MET A 162 7.49 -2.33 13.21
C MET A 162 8.32 -1.34 12.39
N CYS A 163 7.68 -0.34 11.76
CA CYS A 163 8.38 0.67 10.96
C CYS A 163 9.38 1.46 11.81
N HIS A 164 9.00 1.87 13.01
CA HIS A 164 9.90 2.60 13.92
C HIS A 164 11.10 1.74 14.33
N LYS A 165 10.87 0.50 14.78
CA LYS A 165 11.95 -0.43 15.16
C LYS A 165 12.88 -0.76 13.99
N LEU A 166 12.35 -0.86 12.77
CA LEU A 166 13.17 -1.01 11.56
C LEU A 166 14.10 0.21 11.37
N MET A 167 13.56 1.43 11.47
CA MET A 167 14.36 2.66 11.31
C MET A 167 15.46 2.75 12.39
N LEU A 168 15.14 2.47 13.66
CA LEU A 168 16.13 2.44 14.73
C LEU A 168 17.21 1.38 14.49
N LYS A 169 16.83 0.19 14.00
CA LYS A 169 17.76 -0.90 13.69
C LYS A 169 18.74 -0.52 12.58
N LEU A 170 18.30 0.28 11.61
CA LEU A 170 19.14 0.85 10.56
C LEU A 170 20.01 2.01 11.05
N GLY A 171 19.87 2.44 12.31
CA GLY A 171 20.65 3.50 12.92
C GLY A 171 20.02 4.90 12.80
N PHE A 172 18.78 5.00 12.33
CA PHE A 172 18.08 6.28 12.17
C PHE A 172 17.30 6.63 13.42
N ASP A 173 17.90 7.45 14.29
CA ASP A 173 17.21 8.02 15.45
C ASP A 173 16.21 9.12 15.04
N GLN A 174 16.47 9.82 13.94
CA GLN A 174 15.64 10.92 13.45
C GLN A 174 15.36 10.72 11.97
N TYR A 175 14.09 10.72 11.57
CA TYR A 175 13.71 10.45 10.18
C TYR A 175 12.39 11.12 9.82
N ALA A 176 12.08 11.16 8.53
CA ALA A 176 10.77 11.56 8.01
C ALA A 176 9.96 10.34 7.57
N ALA A 177 8.64 10.47 7.51
CA ALA A 177 7.76 9.46 6.94
C ALA A 177 6.96 10.03 5.77
N GLN A 178 6.75 9.19 4.76
CA GLN A 178 5.77 9.42 3.72
C GLN A 178 4.79 8.24 3.69
N GLY A 179 3.50 8.52 3.53
CA GLY A 179 2.49 7.46 3.45
C GLY A 179 1.21 7.88 2.74
N GLY A 180 0.67 6.95 1.95
CA GLY A 180 -0.69 6.97 1.40
C GLY A 180 -1.50 5.80 1.95
N ASP A 181 -2.83 5.81 1.80
CA ASP A 181 -3.72 4.72 2.23
C ASP A 181 -3.41 4.28 3.70
N TRP A 182 -3.19 3.00 4.02
CA TRP A 182 -2.79 2.57 5.35
C TRP A 182 -1.47 3.19 5.83
N GLY A 183 -0.55 3.48 4.91
CA GLY A 183 0.70 4.15 5.21
C GLY A 183 0.51 5.54 5.81
N MET A 184 -0.55 6.26 5.43
CA MET A 184 -0.92 7.53 6.07
C MET A 184 -1.36 7.32 7.52
N VAL A 185 -2.21 6.33 7.78
CA VAL A 185 -2.66 6.00 9.14
C VAL A 185 -1.46 5.62 10.01
N ILE A 186 -0.56 4.81 9.48
CA ILE A 186 0.66 4.36 10.17
C ILE A 186 1.59 5.54 10.45
N ALA A 187 1.86 6.39 9.46
CA ALA A 187 2.68 7.58 9.62
C ALA A 187 2.10 8.53 10.68
N HIS A 188 0.77 8.73 10.69
CA HIS A 188 0.09 9.52 11.72
C HIS A 188 0.27 8.94 13.12
N ILE A 189 0.11 7.62 13.29
CA ILE A 189 0.33 6.94 14.56
C ILE A 189 1.78 7.12 15.03
N MET A 190 2.75 7.01 14.12
CA MET A 190 4.16 7.23 14.43
C MET A 190 4.40 8.67 14.89
N GLY A 191 3.95 9.67 14.12
CA GLY A 191 4.26 11.07 14.34
C GLY A 191 3.49 11.73 15.49
N ASN A 192 2.23 11.36 15.69
CA ASN A 192 1.35 12.06 16.63
C ASN A 192 1.09 11.32 17.93
N VAL A 193 1.30 9.99 17.98
CA VAL A 193 0.89 9.17 19.13
C VAL A 193 2.09 8.58 19.86
N TYR A 194 3.00 7.90 19.15
CA TYR A 194 4.02 7.07 19.81
C TYR A 194 5.46 7.60 19.70
N TYR A 195 5.86 8.19 18.57
CA TYR A 195 7.26 8.52 18.28
C TYR A 195 7.48 9.97 17.81
N PRO A 196 6.83 11.00 18.41
CA PRO A 196 6.95 12.39 17.97
C PRO A 196 8.38 12.94 18.07
N ASN A 197 9.21 12.37 18.95
CA ASN A 197 10.60 12.79 19.11
C ASN A 197 11.53 12.25 18.02
N HIS A 198 11.13 11.21 17.27
CA HIS A 198 11.94 10.59 16.21
C HIS A 198 11.47 11.02 14.81
N LEU A 199 10.17 11.29 14.65
CA LEU A 199 9.59 11.69 13.37
C LEU A 199 9.68 13.21 13.16
N LYS A 200 10.67 13.67 12.39
CA LYS A 200 10.91 15.09 12.13
C LYS A 200 9.86 15.74 11.22
N ALA A 201 9.33 14.96 10.29
CA ALA A 201 8.36 15.41 9.31
C ALA A 201 7.52 14.25 8.81
N MET A 202 6.30 14.58 8.39
CA MET A 202 5.38 13.63 7.78
C MET A 202 4.79 14.25 6.52
N HIS A 203 4.83 13.51 5.42
CA HIS A 203 4.18 13.86 4.16
C HIS A 203 3.12 12.80 3.83
N ILE A 204 1.87 13.22 3.62
CA ILE A 204 0.76 12.32 3.28
C ILE A 204 0.10 12.75 1.98
N ASN A 205 -0.41 11.77 1.23
CA ASN A 205 -1.06 12.00 -0.08
C ASN A 205 -2.51 11.48 -0.15
N ASN A 206 -3.10 11.18 1.00
CA ASN A 206 -4.53 10.97 1.21
C ASN A 206 -4.93 11.59 2.55
N SER A 207 -6.24 11.69 2.80
CA SER A 207 -6.79 12.23 4.05
C SER A 207 -8.05 11.44 4.42
N ASP A 208 -8.11 10.97 5.66
CA ASP A 208 -9.28 10.27 6.23
C ASP A 208 -10.35 11.24 6.76
N VAL A 209 -10.40 12.48 6.24
CA VAL A 209 -11.44 13.45 6.61
C VAL A 209 -12.68 13.20 5.75
N TYR A 210 -13.51 12.26 6.23
CA TYR A 210 -14.74 11.83 5.57
C TYR A 210 -15.96 12.68 5.92
N GLU A 211 -15.90 13.40 7.03
CA GLU A 211 -17.01 14.17 7.59
C GLU A 211 -16.62 15.62 7.84
N SER A 212 -17.58 16.52 7.69
CA SER A 212 -17.39 17.91 8.11
C SER A 212 -17.27 17.97 9.64
N PRO A 213 -16.44 18.89 10.19
CA PRO A 213 -16.33 19.04 11.63
C PRO A 213 -17.71 19.34 12.20
N SER A 214 -18.07 18.67 13.30
CA SER A 214 -19.32 18.90 14.02
C SER A 214 -19.09 19.68 15.30
N LEU A 215 -20.09 20.42 15.76
CA LEU A 215 -20.00 21.18 17.01
C LEU A 215 -19.71 20.26 18.23
N LEU A 216 -20.20 19.02 18.19
CA LEU A 216 -20.07 18.06 19.29
C LEU A 216 -18.68 17.41 19.36
N GLN A 217 -18.09 17.06 18.23
CA GLN A 217 -16.80 16.38 18.19
C GLN A 217 -15.64 17.38 18.08
N ASN A 218 -15.84 18.46 17.33
CA ASN A 218 -14.79 19.36 16.86
C ASN A 218 -15.27 20.83 16.92
N PRO A 219 -15.63 21.38 18.09
CA PRO A 219 -16.27 22.68 18.20
C PRO A 219 -15.44 23.83 17.60
N LEU A 220 -14.12 23.80 17.79
CA LEU A 220 -13.21 24.79 17.24
C LEU A 220 -13.19 24.76 15.71
N TYR A 221 -13.00 23.58 15.11
CA TYR A 221 -12.97 23.42 13.66
C TYR A 221 -14.35 23.67 13.04
N TRP A 222 -15.44 23.30 13.72
CA TRP A 222 -16.80 23.61 13.28
C TRP A 222 -17.00 25.12 13.18
N PHE A 223 -16.57 25.87 14.22
CA PHE A 223 -16.67 27.33 14.24
C PHE A 223 -15.81 27.95 13.13
N GLN A 224 -14.55 27.53 13.00
CA GLN A 224 -13.67 27.98 11.90
C GLN A 224 -14.29 27.71 10.52
N ASN A 225 -14.91 26.55 10.34
CA ASN A 225 -15.57 26.18 9.09
C ASN A 225 -16.75 27.11 8.75
N GLN A 226 -17.42 27.71 9.74
CA GLN A 226 -18.50 28.69 9.50
C GLN A 226 -17.98 29.98 8.83
N PHE A 227 -16.70 30.32 9.00
CA PHE A 227 -16.08 31.54 8.45
C PHE A 227 -15.23 31.28 7.20
N ARG A 228 -15.17 30.03 6.71
CA ARG A 228 -14.30 29.60 5.60
C ARG A 228 -14.74 30.14 4.22
N GLY A 229 -15.92 30.75 4.12
CA GLY A 229 -16.55 31.07 2.84
C GLY A 229 -17.06 29.81 2.10
N PRO A 230 -17.75 29.97 0.95
CA PRO A 230 -18.32 28.85 0.22
C PRO A 230 -17.22 27.96 -0.38
N TYR A 231 -17.47 26.65 -0.44
CA TYR A 231 -16.62 25.72 -1.18
C TYR A 231 -16.55 26.10 -2.67
N THR A 232 -15.35 26.04 -3.24
CA THR A 232 -15.14 26.14 -4.69
C THR A 232 -15.76 24.96 -5.41
N SER A 233 -15.95 25.05 -6.73
CA SER A 233 -16.48 23.94 -7.53
C SER A 233 -15.60 22.68 -7.44
N ALA A 234 -14.28 22.84 -7.39
CA ALA A 234 -13.34 21.73 -7.26
C ALA A 234 -13.46 21.03 -5.89
N GLU A 235 -13.61 21.81 -4.82
CA GLU A 235 -13.81 21.26 -3.47
C GLU A 235 -15.16 20.52 -3.35
N LYS A 236 -16.23 21.08 -3.91
CA LYS A 236 -17.55 20.42 -3.96
C LYS A 236 -17.48 19.09 -4.69
N ALA A 237 -16.85 19.06 -5.87
CA ALA A 237 -16.63 17.82 -6.62
C ALA A 237 -15.80 16.79 -5.83
N GLY A 238 -14.80 17.25 -5.07
CA GLY A 238 -14.04 16.39 -4.16
C GLY A 238 -14.90 15.76 -3.07
N ILE A 239 -15.73 16.57 -2.41
CA ILE A 239 -16.68 16.10 -1.38
C ILE A 239 -17.67 15.09 -1.96
N GLU A 240 -18.24 15.37 -3.14
CA GLU A 240 -19.16 14.47 -3.83
C GLU A 240 -18.51 13.12 -4.16
N ARG A 241 -17.27 13.12 -4.65
CA ARG A 241 -16.50 11.88 -4.88
C ARG A 241 -16.29 11.10 -3.58
N THR A 242 -15.93 11.77 -2.49
CA THR A 242 -15.78 11.13 -1.17
C THR A 242 -17.09 10.49 -0.71
N GLN A 243 -18.21 11.19 -0.83
CA GLN A 243 -19.51 10.64 -0.44
C GLN A 243 -19.91 9.44 -1.31
N LYS A 244 -19.68 9.49 -2.62
CA LYS A 244 -19.91 8.36 -3.52
C LYS A 244 -19.06 7.15 -3.11
N PHE A 245 -17.78 7.35 -2.83
CA PHE A 245 -16.90 6.28 -2.36
C PHE A 245 -17.40 5.62 -1.07
N LEU A 246 -17.85 6.41 -0.09
CA LEU A 246 -18.37 5.89 1.17
C LEU A 246 -19.68 5.10 1.01
N GLN A 247 -20.52 5.49 0.06
CA GLN A 247 -21.82 4.84 -0.19
C GLN A 247 -21.68 3.58 -1.05
N GLU A 248 -20.86 3.63 -2.10
CA GLU A 248 -20.83 2.62 -3.17
C GLU A 248 -19.50 1.84 -3.18
N GLY A 249 -18.37 2.50 -2.92
CA GLY A 249 -17.03 1.93 -3.06
C GLY A 249 -16.50 1.17 -1.82
N PHE A 250 -17.14 1.31 -0.66
CA PHE A 250 -16.61 0.84 0.63
C PHE A 250 -16.87 -0.65 0.95
N GLY A 251 -17.57 -1.37 0.08
CA GLY A 251 -17.97 -2.77 0.32
C GLY A 251 -16.79 -3.73 0.54
N TYR A 252 -15.68 -3.52 -0.16
CA TYR A 252 -14.46 -4.34 0.00
C TYR A 252 -13.92 -4.26 1.44
N ASN A 253 -13.92 -3.05 2.02
CA ASN A 253 -13.38 -2.78 3.34
C ASN A 253 -14.24 -3.46 4.42
N LEU A 254 -15.57 -3.41 4.28
CA LEU A 254 -16.48 -4.11 5.19
C LEU A 254 -16.25 -5.63 5.19
N MET A 255 -16.05 -6.22 4.01
CA MET A 255 -15.72 -7.64 3.88
C MET A 255 -14.39 -7.99 4.56
N HIS A 256 -13.34 -7.20 4.31
CA HIS A 256 -12.02 -7.37 4.93
C HIS A 256 -12.08 -7.19 6.45
N LYS A 257 -12.83 -6.20 6.94
CA LYS A 257 -12.97 -5.89 8.36
C LYS A 257 -13.67 -6.99 9.15
N HIS A 258 -14.72 -7.58 8.59
CA HIS A 258 -15.60 -8.49 9.34
C HIS A 258 -15.38 -9.97 9.04
N ARG A 259 -14.98 -10.33 7.82
CA ARG A 259 -14.84 -11.72 7.37
C ARG A 259 -13.57 -11.94 6.53
N PRO A 260 -12.37 -11.52 7.01
CA PRO A 260 -11.13 -11.58 6.24
C PRO A 260 -10.76 -13.01 5.83
N GLN A 261 -10.98 -13.99 6.70
CA GLN A 261 -10.70 -15.40 6.39
C GLN A 261 -11.60 -15.94 5.27
N THR A 262 -12.87 -15.53 5.24
CA THR A 262 -13.85 -15.99 4.23
C THR A 262 -13.45 -15.53 2.84
N ILE A 263 -13.22 -14.23 2.64
CA ILE A 263 -12.76 -13.70 1.36
C ILE A 263 -11.35 -14.20 1.03
N GLY A 264 -10.51 -14.41 2.05
CA GLY A 264 -9.16 -14.94 1.90
C GLY A 264 -9.13 -16.29 1.18
N TYR A 265 -10.07 -17.21 1.46
CA TYR A 265 -10.11 -18.50 0.76
C TYR A 265 -10.33 -18.36 -0.74
N SER A 266 -11.26 -17.49 -1.18
CA SER A 266 -11.59 -17.38 -2.60
C SER A 266 -10.47 -16.70 -3.40
N ILE A 267 -9.90 -15.61 -2.89
CA ILE A 267 -8.83 -14.87 -3.60
C ILE A 267 -7.46 -15.54 -3.46
N HIS A 268 -7.26 -16.41 -2.45
CA HIS A 268 -6.05 -17.22 -2.36
C HIS A 268 -6.04 -18.36 -3.38
N ASP A 269 -7.20 -19.00 -3.59
CA ASP A 269 -7.28 -20.11 -4.53
C ASP A 269 -7.37 -19.65 -5.99
N SER A 270 -8.13 -18.60 -6.28
CA SER A 270 -8.38 -18.16 -7.65
C SER A 270 -7.57 -16.92 -8.04
N PRO A 271 -6.54 -17.02 -8.91
CA PRO A 271 -5.80 -15.86 -9.37
C PRO A 271 -6.67 -14.90 -10.20
N SER A 272 -7.63 -15.41 -10.97
CA SER A 272 -8.60 -14.58 -11.70
C SER A 272 -9.57 -13.87 -10.75
N GLY A 273 -9.97 -14.51 -9.65
CA GLY A 273 -10.73 -13.88 -8.58
C GLY A 273 -9.94 -12.77 -7.87
N LEU A 274 -8.66 -13.01 -7.56
CA LEU A 274 -7.77 -12.00 -7.00
C LEU A 274 -7.56 -10.81 -7.96
N LEU A 275 -7.35 -11.10 -9.25
CA LEU A 275 -7.23 -10.06 -10.28
C LEU A 275 -8.48 -9.20 -10.32
N ALA A 276 -9.68 -9.78 -10.38
CA ALA A 276 -10.91 -9.01 -10.40
C ALA A 276 -11.05 -8.11 -9.15
N TRP A 277 -10.74 -8.66 -7.97
CA TRP A 277 -10.85 -7.95 -6.70
C TRP A 277 -9.91 -6.74 -6.59
N ILE A 278 -8.70 -6.85 -7.15
CA ILE A 278 -7.71 -5.77 -7.15
C ILE A 278 -7.96 -4.79 -8.31
N LEU A 279 -8.24 -5.30 -9.51
CA LEU A 279 -8.45 -4.51 -10.72
C LEU A 279 -9.58 -3.51 -10.56
N ASP A 280 -10.66 -3.91 -9.89
CA ASP A 280 -11.77 -3.02 -9.52
C ASP A 280 -11.27 -1.73 -8.86
N LYS A 281 -10.33 -1.86 -7.91
CA LYS A 281 -9.77 -0.71 -7.19
C LYS A 281 -8.76 0.05 -8.01
N LEU A 282 -7.95 -0.66 -8.79
CA LEU A 282 -6.98 -0.01 -9.68
C LEU A 282 -7.67 0.79 -10.78
N HIS A 283 -8.86 0.40 -11.24
CA HIS A 283 -9.65 1.18 -12.17
C HIS A 283 -10.23 2.43 -11.48
N ASP A 284 -10.95 2.23 -10.37
CA ASP A 284 -11.69 3.32 -9.73
C ASP A 284 -10.81 4.35 -9.01
N TRP A 285 -9.58 3.98 -8.63
CA TRP A 285 -8.69 4.84 -7.85
C TRP A 285 -7.54 5.45 -8.67
N THR A 286 -7.50 5.22 -9.97
CA THR A 286 -6.57 5.91 -10.88
C THR A 286 -7.29 6.97 -11.70
N ASP A 287 -6.52 7.93 -12.20
CA ASP A 287 -7.00 8.90 -13.19
C ASP A 287 -7.25 8.23 -14.56
N GLU A 288 -7.99 8.92 -15.43
CA GLU A 288 -8.27 8.49 -16.82
C GLU A 288 -7.02 8.46 -17.73
#